data_AF-A0A962F9W3-F1
#
_entry.id   AF-A0A962F9W3-F1
#
_cell.length_a   1.000
_cell.length_b   1.000
_cell.length_c   1.000
_cell.angle_alpha   90.00
_cell.angle_beta   90.00
_cell.angle_gamma   90.00
#
_symmetry.space_group_name_H-M   'P 1'
#
loop_
_entity.id
_entity.type
_entity.pdbx_description
1 polymer ?
#
loop_
_entity_poly.entity_id
_entity_poly.type
_entity_poly.pdbx_seq_one_letter_code
_entity_poly.pdbx_strand_id
1 'polypeptide(L)'
;LSAHPQGLALAAIIMVLQFLIEIVVVRNYALATIFITPIALTVAEAATPVGDISTLLIDRGVDTAIGCAVGLAVLFATSRRDDAGLRKALDATILAARKMLPMLAAGDVTSAAARRARIGLRNASVDMMLLYEAQTGMGGRAREEADRLWPATVAAQRLAFRILAACWECEATGARALTPEEGVRLDEALRDIEATDRAMLAGFLAGELETLRASLAKARLT
;
A
#
# COMPACT_ATOMS: atom_id res chain seq x y z
N LEU A 1 2.84 27.77 -41.19
CA LEU A 1 2.95 27.57 -39.73
C LEU A 1 2.37 28.79 -39.01
N SER A 2 1.05 28.97 -39.09
CA SER A 2 0.33 30.02 -38.37
C SER A 2 0.07 29.53 -36.94
N ALA A 3 0.86 30.02 -35.99
CA ALA A 3 0.68 29.70 -34.58
C ALA A 3 -0.58 30.40 -34.05
N HIS A 4 -1.72 29.70 -34.05
CA HIS A 4 -2.91 30.17 -33.35
C HIS A 4 -2.60 30.21 -31.84
N PRO A 5 -2.84 31.33 -31.14
CA PRO A 5 -2.47 31.47 -29.71
C PRO A 5 -3.17 30.44 -28.81
N GLN A 6 -4.31 29.93 -29.27
CA GLN A 6 -5.11 28.86 -28.67
C GLN A 6 -4.32 27.54 -28.56
N GLY A 7 -3.52 27.18 -29.58
CA GLY A 7 -2.71 25.95 -29.58
C GLY A 7 -1.50 26.03 -28.63
N LEU A 8 -0.93 27.23 -28.46
CA LEU A 8 0.14 27.46 -27.46
C LEU A 8 -0.40 27.38 -26.03
N ALA A 9 -1.60 27.90 -25.78
CA ALA A 9 -2.28 27.74 -24.49
C ALA A 9 -2.57 26.26 -24.18
N LEU A 10 -3.09 25.51 -25.15
CA LEU A 10 -3.32 24.06 -25.00
C LEU A 10 -2.02 23.29 -24.72
N ALA A 11 -0.95 23.58 -25.46
CA ALA A 11 0.37 22.98 -25.24
C ALA A 11 0.95 23.31 -23.86
N ALA A 12 0.77 24.54 -23.37
CA ALA A 12 1.18 24.93 -22.02
C ALA A 12 0.38 24.21 -20.93
N ILE A 13 -0.94 24.06 -21.10
CA ILE A 13 -1.80 23.30 -20.19
C ILE A 13 -1.38 21.83 -20.15
N ILE A 14 -1.15 21.20 -21.30
CA ILE A 14 -0.66 19.81 -21.40
C ILE A 14 0.70 19.69 -20.71
N MET A 15 1.63 20.62 -20.94
CA MET A 15 2.97 20.61 -20.33
C MET A 15 2.91 20.73 -18.80
N VAL A 16 2.03 21.58 -18.26
CA VAL A 16 1.81 21.71 -16.81
C VAL A 16 1.13 20.46 -16.23
N LEU A 17 0.14 19.87 -16.92
CA LEU A 17 -0.46 18.60 -16.50
C LEU A 17 0.57 17.46 -16.50
N GLN A 18 1.38 17.36 -17.55
CA GLN A 18 2.46 16.37 -17.68
C GLN A 18 3.47 16.49 -16.53
N PHE A 19 3.89 17.72 -16.21
CA PHE A 19 4.79 18.02 -15.10
C PHE A 19 4.19 17.70 -13.72
N LEU A 20 2.90 17.99 -13.52
CA LEU A 20 2.18 17.59 -12.31
C LEU A 20 2.03 16.07 -12.19
N ILE A 21 1.78 15.37 -13.30
CA ILE A 21 1.78 13.90 -13.35
C ILE A 21 3.15 13.36 -12.95
N GLU A 22 4.24 13.91 -13.48
CA GLU A 22 5.60 13.46 -13.19
C GLU A 22 5.96 13.64 -11.70
N ILE A 23 5.51 14.73 -11.06
CA ILE A 23 5.64 14.94 -9.60
C ILE A 23 4.72 14.01 -8.78
N VAL A 24 3.51 13.71 -9.26
CA VAL A 24 2.51 12.90 -8.52
C VAL A 24 2.74 11.39 -8.66
N VAL A 25 3.22 10.91 -9.82
CA VAL A 25 3.61 9.52 -10.08
C VAL A 25 4.64 9.04 -9.07
N VAL A 26 5.61 9.90 -8.74
CA VAL A 26 6.68 9.61 -7.75
C VAL A 26 6.13 9.41 -6.32
N ARG A 27 4.89 9.81 -6.02
CA ARG A 27 4.30 9.73 -4.67
C ARG A 27 3.07 8.83 -4.53
N ASN A 28 2.30 8.58 -5.59
CA ASN A 28 1.24 7.55 -5.59
C ASN A 28 0.78 7.18 -7.01
N TYR A 29 1.08 5.96 -7.45
CA TYR A 29 0.75 5.47 -8.80
C TYR A 29 -0.76 5.48 -9.12
N ALA A 30 -1.62 5.31 -8.12
CA ALA A 30 -3.08 5.30 -8.30
C ALA A 30 -3.66 6.69 -8.62
N LEU A 31 -2.98 7.77 -8.23
CA LEU A 31 -3.38 9.13 -8.59
C LEU A 31 -3.08 9.45 -10.05
N ALA A 32 -2.01 8.90 -10.62
CA ALA A 32 -1.63 9.12 -12.02
C ALA A 32 -2.72 8.62 -13.00
N THR A 33 -3.34 7.48 -12.71
CA THR A 33 -4.40 6.89 -13.56
C THR A 33 -5.63 7.79 -13.68
N ILE A 34 -5.92 8.63 -12.67
CA ILE A 34 -7.03 9.59 -12.69
C ILE A 34 -6.77 10.72 -13.70
N PHE A 35 -5.50 11.11 -13.92
CA PHE A 35 -5.12 12.14 -14.89
C PHE A 35 -4.92 11.60 -16.32
N ILE A 36 -4.62 10.31 -16.48
CA ILE A 36 -4.46 9.67 -17.79
C ILE A 36 -5.79 9.65 -18.58
N THR A 37 -6.90 9.35 -17.93
CA THR A 37 -8.24 9.29 -18.57
C THR A 37 -8.68 10.62 -19.23
N PRO A 38 -8.65 11.79 -18.55
CA PRO A 38 -9.00 13.06 -19.19
C PRO A 38 -7.98 13.51 -20.24
N ILE A 39 -6.69 13.18 -20.13
CA ILE A 39 -5.70 13.44 -21.19
C ILE A 39 -6.06 12.68 -22.47
N ALA A 40 -6.39 11.39 -22.37
CA ALA A 40 -6.80 10.60 -23.53
C ALA A 40 -8.05 11.17 -24.22
N LEU A 41 -9.04 11.61 -23.45
CA LEU A 41 -10.23 12.28 -23.98
C LEU A 41 -9.91 13.65 -24.61
N THR A 42 -9.02 14.44 -24.01
CA THR A 42 -8.61 15.76 -24.56
C THR A 42 -7.89 15.63 -25.90
N VAL A 43 -7.05 14.60 -26.05
CA VAL A 43 -6.37 14.29 -27.33
C VAL A 43 -7.37 13.78 -28.39
N ALA A 44 -8.38 13.00 -27.99
CA ALA A 44 -9.41 12.52 -28.90
C ALA A 44 -10.33 13.65 -29.41
N GLU A 45 -10.79 14.54 -28.53
CA GLU A 45 -11.65 15.68 -28.86
C GLU A 45 -10.93 16.74 -29.71
N ALA A 46 -9.61 16.90 -29.53
CA ALA A 46 -8.78 17.78 -30.37
C ALA A 46 -8.73 17.34 -31.85
N ALA A 47 -9.17 16.12 -32.18
CA ALA A 47 -9.32 15.64 -33.56
C ALA A 47 -10.66 16.01 -34.23
N THR A 48 -11.62 16.57 -33.48
CA THR A 48 -12.97 16.93 -33.97
C THR A 48 -13.24 18.43 -33.90
N PRO A 49 -13.49 19.13 -35.03
CA PRO A 49 -13.70 20.58 -35.04
C PRO A 49 -15.15 20.93 -34.65
N VAL A 50 -15.39 21.20 -33.36
CA VAL A 50 -16.68 21.68 -32.84
C VAL A 50 -16.60 23.16 -32.46
N GLY A 51 -17.63 23.92 -32.83
CA GLY A 51 -17.54 25.36 -33.11
C GLY A 51 -17.41 26.36 -31.96
N ASP A 52 -17.15 25.95 -30.72
CA ASP A 52 -16.79 26.89 -29.66
C ASP A 52 -15.87 26.26 -28.60
N ILE A 53 -14.59 26.12 -28.98
CA ILE A 53 -13.53 25.51 -28.17
C ILE A 53 -13.34 26.25 -26.83
N SER A 54 -13.66 27.56 -26.78
CA SER A 54 -13.38 28.41 -25.62
C SER A 54 -14.23 28.09 -24.39
N THR A 55 -15.55 27.96 -24.57
CA THR A 55 -16.51 27.58 -23.52
C THR A 55 -16.33 26.14 -23.08
N LEU A 56 -16.09 25.22 -24.03
CA LEU A 56 -15.79 23.81 -23.72
C LEU A 56 -14.50 23.65 -22.90
N LEU A 57 -13.45 24.44 -23.19
CA LEU A 57 -12.23 24.44 -22.39
C LEU A 57 -12.45 24.99 -20.97
N ILE A 58 -13.33 25.98 -20.79
CA ILE A 58 -13.65 26.52 -19.47
C ILE A 58 -14.42 25.50 -18.64
N ASP A 59 -15.50 24.91 -19.17
CA ASP A 59 -16.28 23.89 -18.46
C ASP A 59 -15.40 22.69 -18.05
N ARG A 60 -14.60 22.15 -18.98
CA ARG A 60 -13.69 21.03 -18.68
C ARG A 60 -12.54 21.42 -17.76
N GLY A 61 -12.08 22.67 -17.82
CA GLY A 61 -11.11 23.23 -16.89
C GLY A 61 -11.67 23.34 -15.47
N VAL A 62 -12.93 23.76 -15.33
CA VAL A 62 -13.64 23.84 -14.04
C VAL A 62 -13.90 22.45 -13.47
N ASP A 63 -14.41 21.49 -14.26
CA ASP A 63 -14.59 20.10 -13.83
C ASP A 63 -13.26 19.49 -13.34
N THR A 64 -12.17 19.73 -14.07
CA THR A 64 -10.83 19.26 -13.70
C THR A 64 -10.33 19.95 -12.42
N ALA A 65 -10.53 21.26 -12.28
CA ALA A 65 -10.14 22.01 -11.09
C ALA A 65 -10.92 21.57 -9.84
N ILE A 66 -12.22 21.30 -9.96
CA ILE A 66 -13.06 20.73 -8.90
C ILE A 66 -12.57 19.32 -8.55
N GLY A 67 -12.32 18.46 -9.54
CA GLY A 67 -11.75 17.12 -9.33
C GLY A 67 -10.40 17.15 -8.60
N CYS A 68 -9.51 18.07 -8.99
CA CYS A 68 -8.23 18.28 -8.32
C CYS A 68 -8.41 18.79 -6.88
N ALA A 69 -9.29 19.77 -6.65
CA ALA A 69 -9.55 20.33 -5.33
C ALA A 69 -10.15 19.29 -4.38
N VAL A 70 -11.11 18.48 -4.85
CA VAL A 70 -11.68 17.35 -4.09
C VAL A 70 -10.61 16.29 -3.81
N GLY A 71 -9.81 15.92 -4.81
CA GLY A 71 -8.70 14.96 -4.66
C GLY A 71 -7.67 15.43 -3.62
N LEU A 72 -7.26 16.70 -3.68
CA LEU A 72 -6.37 17.32 -2.70
C LEU A 72 -7.00 17.42 -1.30
N ALA A 73 -8.29 17.74 -1.20
CA ALA A 73 -8.99 17.81 0.08
C ALA A 73 -9.12 16.43 0.75
N VAL A 74 -9.50 15.39 -0.02
CA VAL A 74 -9.55 14.00 0.44
C VAL A 74 -8.16 13.51 0.82
N LEU A 75 -7.14 13.80 0.00
CA LEU A 75 -5.74 13.47 0.30
C LEU A 75 -5.27 14.16 1.58
N PHE A 76 -5.54 15.46 1.76
CA PHE A 76 -5.10 16.21 2.96
C PHE A 76 -5.84 15.75 4.22
N ALA A 77 -7.15 15.51 4.15
CA ALA A 77 -7.92 14.91 5.24
C ALA A 77 -7.44 13.49 5.59
N THR A 78 -6.98 12.73 4.60
CA THR A 78 -6.42 11.38 4.74
C THR A 78 -4.96 11.37 5.20
N SER A 79 -4.17 12.37 4.81
CA SER A 79 -2.74 12.51 5.16
C SER A 79 -2.51 13.17 6.52
N ARG A 80 -3.57 13.60 7.21
CA ARG A 80 -3.55 13.95 8.65
C ARG A 80 -3.49 12.72 9.57
N ARG A 81 -3.23 11.52 9.03
CA ARG A 81 -3.11 10.28 9.79
C ARG A 81 -1.69 10.12 10.31
N ASP A 82 -1.54 10.42 11.59
CA ASP A 82 -0.47 10.03 12.53
C ASP A 82 1.00 10.15 12.08
N ASP A 83 1.87 10.54 13.02
CA ASP A 83 3.28 10.08 13.05
C ASP A 83 3.35 8.56 13.34
N ALA A 84 2.71 7.76 12.47
CA ALA A 84 2.77 6.33 12.47
C ALA A 84 4.11 5.90 11.85
N GLY A 85 5.19 6.03 12.64
CA GLY A 85 6.51 5.54 12.26
C GLY A 85 6.46 4.08 11.83
N LEU A 86 7.36 3.69 10.92
CA LEU A 86 7.39 2.36 10.28
C LEU A 86 7.24 1.19 11.27
N ARG A 87 7.80 1.30 12.48
CA ARG A 87 7.62 0.33 13.56
C ARG A 87 6.14 0.10 13.95
N LYS A 88 5.32 1.15 14.07
CA LYS A 88 3.87 1.05 14.35
C LYS A 88 3.13 0.31 13.24
N ALA A 89 3.54 0.49 11.98
CA ALA A 89 2.95 -0.21 10.84
C ALA A 89 3.38 -1.68 10.76
N LEU A 90 4.63 -1.98 11.14
CA LEU A 90 5.13 -3.34 11.34
C LEU A 90 4.35 -4.07 12.43
N ASP A 91 4.18 -3.44 13.60
CA ASP A 91 3.39 -3.98 14.72
C ASP A 91 1.92 -4.20 14.32
N ALA A 92 1.33 -3.27 13.56
CA ALA A 92 -0.03 -3.41 13.02
C ALA A 92 -0.14 -4.59 12.03
N THR A 93 0.88 -4.83 11.20
CA THR A 93 0.95 -5.97 10.26
C THR A 93 1.06 -7.29 11.01
N ILE A 94 1.91 -7.36 12.03
CA ILE A 94 2.04 -8.53 12.92
C ILE A 94 0.71 -8.80 13.63
N LEU A 95 0.06 -7.77 14.20
CA LEU A 95 -1.25 -7.90 14.86
C LEU A 95 -2.36 -8.36 13.89
N ALA A 96 -2.32 -7.92 12.63
CA ALA A 96 -3.28 -8.37 11.62
C ALA A 96 -3.03 -9.82 11.19
N ALA A 97 -1.77 -10.26 11.11
CA ALA A 97 -1.41 -11.65 10.85
C ALA A 97 -1.90 -12.57 11.99
N ARG A 98 -1.64 -12.17 13.24
CA ARG A 98 -2.15 -12.82 14.46
C ARG A 98 -3.67 -12.98 14.49
N LYS A 99 -4.43 -11.96 14.06
CA LYS A 99 -5.89 -12.05 13.94
C LYS A 99 -6.38 -13.06 12.89
N MET A 100 -5.57 -13.36 11.87
CA MET A 100 -5.94 -14.31 10.81
C MET A 100 -5.54 -15.75 11.12
N LEU A 101 -4.45 -15.98 11.87
CA LEU A 101 -3.93 -17.33 12.17
C LEU A 101 -4.97 -18.29 12.82
N PRO A 102 -5.76 -17.90 13.84
CA PRO A 102 -6.78 -18.77 14.41
C PRO A 102 -7.88 -19.16 13.41
N MET A 103 -8.26 -18.26 12.51
CA MET A 103 -9.27 -18.49 11.49
C MET A 103 -8.76 -19.46 10.42
N LEU A 104 -7.51 -19.26 9.97
CA LEU A 104 -6.83 -20.16 9.03
C LEU A 104 -6.62 -21.56 9.62
N ALA A 105 -6.23 -21.67 10.89
CA ALA A 105 -6.06 -22.95 11.59
C ALA A 105 -7.40 -23.67 11.88
N ALA A 106 -8.49 -22.93 12.05
CA ALA A 106 -9.84 -23.50 12.09
C ALA A 106 -10.31 -23.99 10.70
N GLY A 107 -9.72 -23.51 9.62
CA GLY A 107 -10.20 -23.68 8.23
C GLY A 107 -11.35 -22.73 7.86
N ASP A 108 -11.65 -21.73 8.70
CA ASP A 108 -12.62 -20.69 8.36
C ASP A 108 -11.93 -19.54 7.62
N VAL A 109 -11.97 -19.60 6.29
CA VAL A 109 -11.41 -18.57 5.40
C VAL A 109 -12.48 -17.76 4.65
N THR A 110 -13.76 -18.14 4.80
CA THR A 110 -14.90 -17.60 4.04
C THR A 110 -15.92 -16.85 4.90
N SER A 111 -15.91 -16.96 6.23
CA SER A 111 -16.83 -16.19 7.07
C SER A 111 -16.67 -14.68 6.92
N ALA A 112 -17.65 -13.92 7.40
CA ALA A 112 -17.55 -12.47 7.45
C ALA A 112 -16.46 -11.97 8.42
N ALA A 113 -16.02 -12.80 9.38
CA ALA A 113 -14.88 -12.50 10.24
C ALA A 113 -13.56 -12.74 9.48
N ALA A 114 -13.40 -13.90 8.85
CA ALA A 114 -12.25 -14.26 8.04
C ALA A 114 -12.00 -13.27 6.90
N ARG A 115 -13.04 -12.89 6.15
CA ARG A 115 -12.92 -11.88 5.08
C ARG A 115 -12.46 -10.52 5.61
N ARG A 116 -12.95 -10.08 6.78
CA ARG A 116 -12.46 -8.83 7.43
C ARG A 116 -11.02 -8.95 7.89
N ALA A 117 -10.60 -10.08 8.44
CA ALA A 117 -9.21 -10.31 8.84
C ALA A 117 -8.25 -10.34 7.63
N ARG A 118 -8.62 -11.01 6.52
CA ARG A 118 -7.87 -11.01 5.26
C ARG A 118 -7.72 -9.60 4.67
N ILE A 119 -8.78 -8.79 4.69
CA ILE A 119 -8.73 -7.37 4.27
C ILE A 119 -7.82 -6.56 5.20
N GLY A 120 -7.94 -6.73 6.51
CA GLY A 120 -7.12 -6.03 7.50
C GLY A 120 -5.62 -6.33 7.35
N LEU A 121 -5.26 -7.62 7.15
CA LEU A 121 -3.88 -8.04 6.92
C LEU A 121 -3.31 -7.47 5.61
N ARG A 122 -4.07 -7.53 4.52
CA ARG A 122 -3.66 -6.96 3.23
C ARG A 122 -3.47 -5.45 3.31
N ASN A 123 -4.38 -4.74 3.96
CA ASN A 123 -4.27 -3.29 4.09
C ASN A 123 -3.06 -2.92 4.96
N ALA A 124 -2.87 -3.57 6.11
CA ALA A 124 -1.72 -3.30 6.99
C ALA A 124 -0.37 -3.54 6.30
N SER A 125 -0.23 -4.62 5.51
CA SER A 125 1.05 -4.90 4.81
C SER A 125 1.32 -3.95 3.63
N VAL A 126 0.27 -3.42 2.98
CA VAL A 126 0.38 -2.37 1.96
C VAL A 126 0.73 -1.03 2.60
N ASP A 127 0.00 -0.62 3.65
CA ASP A 127 0.24 0.63 4.38
C ASP A 127 1.68 0.67 4.96
N MET A 128 2.17 -0.46 5.48
CA MET A 128 3.55 -0.63 5.95
C MET A 128 4.59 -0.39 4.85
N MET A 129 4.38 -0.92 3.63
CA MET A 129 5.33 -0.70 2.53
C MET A 129 5.27 0.72 1.98
N LEU A 130 4.08 1.33 1.88
CA LEU A 130 3.94 2.73 1.50
C LEU A 130 4.66 3.66 2.50
N LEU A 131 4.62 3.34 3.80
CA LEU A 131 5.38 4.08 4.82
C LEU A 131 6.89 3.87 4.72
N TYR A 132 7.36 2.67 4.40
CA TYR A 132 8.78 2.40 4.13
C TYR A 132 9.29 3.17 2.90
N GLU A 133 8.55 3.16 1.80
CA GLU A 133 8.87 3.92 0.58
C GLU A 133 8.88 5.43 0.86
N ALA A 134 7.91 5.93 1.62
CA ALA A 134 7.88 7.33 2.04
C ALA A 134 9.09 7.69 2.92
N GLN A 135 9.45 6.88 3.92
CA GLN A 135 10.58 7.16 4.81
C GLN A 135 11.94 7.04 4.10
N THR A 136 12.11 6.12 3.16
CA THR A 136 13.36 6.01 2.37
C THR A 136 13.53 7.13 1.36
N GLY A 137 12.43 7.74 0.88
CA GLY A 137 12.45 8.98 0.09
C GLY A 137 12.81 10.24 0.89
N MET A 138 12.75 10.17 2.24
CA MET A 138 13.10 11.28 3.13
C MET A 138 14.59 11.24 3.53
N GLY A 139 15.20 12.40 3.74
CA GLY A 139 16.59 12.50 4.20
C GLY A 139 16.75 12.29 5.71
N GLY A 140 17.95 11.86 6.14
CA GLY A 140 18.37 11.81 7.54
C GLY A 140 17.76 10.65 8.34
N ARG A 141 17.44 10.90 9.63
CA ARG A 141 17.07 9.87 10.62
C ARG A 141 15.94 8.93 10.19
N ALA A 142 14.97 9.42 9.42
CA ALA A 142 13.86 8.61 8.93
C ALA A 142 14.34 7.48 7.99
N ARG A 143 15.34 7.77 7.14
CA ARG A 143 15.96 6.76 6.28
C ARG A 143 16.86 5.81 7.06
N GLU A 144 17.61 6.30 8.05
CA GLU A 144 18.41 5.44 8.94
C GLU A 144 17.53 4.46 9.75
N GLU A 145 16.30 4.85 10.13
CA GLU A 145 15.33 3.95 10.75
C GLU A 145 14.74 2.95 9.73
N ALA A 146 14.38 3.42 8.53
CA ALA A 146 13.89 2.55 7.46
C ALA A 146 14.92 1.49 7.02
N ASP A 147 16.19 1.89 6.82
CA ASP A 147 17.29 0.99 6.45
C ASP A 147 17.58 -0.05 7.56
N ARG A 148 17.40 0.32 8.84
CA ARG A 148 17.50 -0.62 9.98
C ARG A 148 16.34 -1.61 10.05
N LEU A 149 15.11 -1.15 9.79
CA LEU A 149 13.90 -1.99 9.86
C LEU A 149 13.65 -2.81 8.58
N TRP A 150 14.29 -2.47 7.45
CA TRP A 150 14.08 -3.12 6.15
C TRP A 150 14.00 -4.65 6.20
N PRO A 151 14.93 -5.40 6.85
CA PRO A 151 14.84 -6.86 6.91
C PRO A 151 13.59 -7.37 7.66
N ALA A 152 13.14 -6.65 8.69
CA ALA A 152 11.91 -6.96 9.41
C ALA A 152 10.66 -6.63 8.56
N THR A 153 10.66 -5.48 7.88
CA THR A 153 9.57 -5.07 6.95
C THR A 153 9.37 -6.10 5.83
N VAL A 154 10.44 -6.56 5.19
CA VAL A 154 10.38 -7.60 4.15
C VAL A 154 9.89 -8.94 4.71
N ALA A 155 10.35 -9.33 5.90
CA ALA A 155 9.92 -10.58 6.54
C ALA A 155 8.44 -10.55 6.95
N ALA A 156 7.93 -9.42 7.48
CA ALA A 156 6.51 -9.22 7.75
C ALA A 156 5.65 -9.20 6.47
N GLN A 157 6.16 -8.66 5.37
CA GLN A 157 5.46 -8.70 4.08
C GLN A 157 5.35 -10.13 3.54
N ARG A 158 6.44 -10.91 3.59
CA ARG A 158 6.45 -12.33 3.21
C ARG A 158 5.50 -13.16 4.09
N LEU A 159 5.53 -12.94 5.41
CA LEU A 159 4.60 -13.51 6.38
C LEU A 159 3.14 -13.25 5.98
N ALA A 160 2.80 -11.98 5.70
CA ALA A 160 1.46 -11.59 5.29
C ALA A 160 1.03 -12.29 3.98
N PHE A 161 1.90 -12.34 2.98
CA PHE A 161 1.61 -13.02 1.71
C PHE A 161 1.46 -14.54 1.87
N ARG A 162 2.28 -15.21 2.70
CA ARG A 162 2.12 -16.64 2.98
C ARG A 162 0.78 -16.95 3.63
N ILE A 163 0.37 -16.16 4.64
CA ILE A 163 -0.94 -16.32 5.29
C ILE A 163 -2.08 -16.08 4.28
N LEU A 164 -2.01 -15.02 3.46
CA LEU A 164 -3.04 -14.74 2.45
C LEU A 164 -3.11 -15.83 1.36
N ALA A 165 -1.98 -16.37 0.93
CA ALA A 165 -1.91 -17.48 -0.02
C ALA A 165 -2.52 -18.77 0.57
N ALA A 166 -2.16 -19.13 1.80
CA ALA A 166 -2.78 -20.24 2.52
C ALA A 166 -4.30 -20.07 2.72
N CYS A 167 -4.79 -18.83 2.84
CA CYS A 167 -6.23 -18.58 2.85
C CYS A 167 -6.89 -18.87 1.50
N TRP A 168 -6.25 -18.55 0.37
CA TRP A 168 -6.75 -18.91 -0.97
C TRP A 168 -6.68 -20.42 -1.22
N GLU A 169 -5.61 -21.08 -0.78
CA GLU A 169 -5.44 -22.54 -0.93
C GLU A 169 -6.47 -23.32 -0.09
N CYS A 170 -6.70 -22.90 1.16
CA CYS A 170 -7.76 -23.45 2.01
C CYS A 170 -9.16 -23.20 1.45
N GLU A 171 -9.39 -22.07 0.77
CA GLU A 171 -10.66 -21.74 0.10
C GLU A 171 -10.89 -22.57 -1.17
N ALA A 172 -9.82 -22.85 -1.93
CA ALA A 172 -9.88 -23.63 -3.17
C ALA A 172 -9.96 -25.15 -2.94
N THR A 173 -9.30 -25.66 -1.90
CA THR A 173 -9.17 -27.12 -1.64
C THR A 173 -10.02 -27.63 -0.48
N GLY A 174 -10.45 -26.74 0.43
CA GLY A 174 -11.01 -27.12 1.73
C GLY A 174 -9.99 -27.71 2.72
N ALA A 175 -8.72 -27.89 2.32
CA ALA A 175 -7.67 -28.41 3.19
C ALA A 175 -7.13 -27.32 4.11
N ARG A 176 -6.93 -27.64 5.39
CA ARG A 176 -6.30 -26.72 6.34
C ARG A 176 -4.81 -26.60 6.06
N ALA A 177 -4.33 -25.37 5.92
CA ALA A 177 -2.90 -25.07 5.78
C ALA A 177 -2.12 -25.16 7.11
N LEU A 178 -2.82 -25.23 8.25
CA LEU A 178 -2.28 -25.25 9.61
C LEU A 178 -3.12 -26.17 10.48
N THR A 179 -2.48 -26.88 11.42
CA THR A 179 -3.21 -27.50 12.54
C THR A 179 -3.63 -26.42 13.57
N PRO A 180 -4.66 -26.67 14.40
CA PRO A 180 -5.03 -25.77 15.51
C PRO A 180 -3.88 -25.49 16.48
N GLU A 181 -3.07 -26.51 16.78
CA GLU A 181 -1.90 -26.40 17.67
C GLU A 181 -0.80 -25.51 17.08
N GLU A 182 -0.50 -25.66 15.79
CA GLU A 182 0.39 -24.73 15.07
C GLU A 182 -0.18 -23.31 15.05
N GLY A 183 -1.49 -23.14 14.85
CA GLY A 183 -2.14 -21.83 14.90
C GLY A 183 -1.95 -21.10 16.23
N VAL A 184 -2.10 -21.81 17.36
CA VAL A 184 -1.85 -21.27 18.71
C VAL A 184 -0.36 -20.94 18.90
N ARG A 185 0.53 -21.88 18.57
CA ARG A 185 1.99 -21.69 18.68
C ARG A 185 2.50 -20.51 17.85
N LEU A 186 1.94 -20.30 16.66
CA LEU A 186 2.29 -19.17 15.78
C LEU A 186 1.73 -17.84 16.29
N ASP A 187 0.54 -17.80 16.91
CA ASP A 187 0.04 -16.58 17.57
C ASP A 187 0.87 -16.19 18.79
N GLU A 188 1.31 -17.17 19.58
CA GLU A 188 2.20 -16.97 20.73
C GLU A 188 3.60 -16.52 20.27
N ALA A 189 4.17 -17.16 19.25
CA ALA A 189 5.45 -16.78 18.65
C ALA A 189 5.44 -15.33 18.11
N LEU A 190 4.34 -14.90 17.49
CA LEU A 190 4.15 -13.52 17.02
C LEU A 190 3.79 -12.52 18.14
N ARG A 191 3.40 -12.98 19.33
CA ARG A 191 3.02 -12.11 20.46
C ARG A 191 4.21 -11.41 21.09
N ASP A 192 5.32 -12.13 21.24
CA ASP A 192 6.59 -11.63 21.77
C ASP A 192 7.76 -12.25 20.99
N ILE A 193 7.86 -11.85 19.72
CA ILE A 193 8.79 -12.44 18.76
C ILE A 193 10.27 -12.29 19.15
N GLU A 194 10.61 -11.26 19.92
CA GLU A 194 11.95 -11.07 20.49
C GLU A 194 12.25 -12.09 21.60
N ALA A 195 11.29 -12.42 22.48
CA ALA A 195 11.50 -13.39 23.57
C ALA A 195 11.43 -14.86 23.12
N THR A 196 10.32 -15.28 22.48
CA THR A 196 9.87 -16.54 21.81
C THR A 196 10.76 -17.80 21.54
N ASP A 197 12.06 -17.80 21.82
CA ASP A 197 13.04 -18.83 21.41
C ASP A 197 13.10 -19.08 19.87
N ARG A 198 13.68 -20.21 19.43
CA ARG A 198 13.69 -20.71 18.05
C ARG A 198 12.85 -21.97 17.87
N ALA A 199 12.72 -22.82 18.89
CA ALA A 199 11.92 -24.05 18.80
C ALA A 199 10.44 -23.76 18.46
N MET A 200 9.90 -22.65 18.94
CA MET A 200 8.54 -22.22 18.63
C MET A 200 8.36 -21.73 17.17
N LEU A 201 9.44 -21.44 16.44
CA LEU A 201 9.36 -20.86 15.10
C LEU A 201 9.19 -21.90 13.98
N ALA A 202 9.48 -23.18 14.22
CA ALA A 202 9.47 -24.22 13.20
C ALA A 202 8.12 -24.39 12.47
N GLY A 203 8.12 -24.86 11.21
CA GLY A 203 6.91 -25.14 10.43
C GLY A 203 6.55 -24.03 9.42
N PHE A 204 5.25 -23.78 9.23
CA PHE A 204 4.69 -23.02 8.10
C PHE A 204 5.29 -21.61 7.85
N LEU A 205 5.85 -20.95 8.87
CA LEU A 205 6.37 -19.57 8.80
C LEU A 205 7.81 -19.43 9.34
N ALA A 206 8.57 -20.53 9.40
CA ALA A 206 9.86 -20.55 10.10
C ALA A 206 10.85 -19.51 9.59
N GLY A 207 11.07 -19.42 8.27
CA GLY A 207 12.02 -18.47 7.69
C GLY A 207 11.63 -17.01 7.91
N GLU A 208 10.33 -16.70 7.83
CA GLU A 208 9.80 -15.36 8.08
C GLU A 208 9.94 -14.95 9.56
N LEU A 209 9.60 -15.86 10.48
CA LEU A 209 9.70 -15.63 11.92
C LEU A 209 11.14 -15.52 12.42
N GLU A 210 12.04 -16.38 11.94
CA GLU A 210 13.47 -16.30 12.26
C GLU A 210 14.07 -14.97 11.78
N THR A 211 13.71 -14.55 10.55
CA THR A 211 14.16 -13.27 10.00
C THR A 211 13.61 -12.10 10.81
N LEU A 212 12.31 -12.10 11.15
CA LEU A 212 11.70 -11.06 11.99
C LEU A 212 12.39 -10.96 13.37
N ARG A 213 12.52 -12.08 14.09
CA ARG A 213 13.18 -12.15 15.40
C ARG A 213 14.60 -11.59 15.35
N ALA A 214 15.42 -12.07 14.40
CA ALA A 214 16.80 -11.62 14.28
C ALA A 214 16.92 -10.14 13.94
N SER A 215 16.03 -9.63 13.08
CA SER A 215 16.03 -8.23 12.65
C SER A 215 15.59 -7.27 13.74
N LEU A 216 14.53 -7.62 14.49
CA LEU A 216 14.02 -6.82 15.60
C LEU A 216 15.00 -6.77 16.77
N ALA A 217 15.56 -7.93 17.16
CA ALA A 217 16.60 -7.99 18.19
C ALA A 217 17.83 -7.14 17.82
N LYS A 218 18.24 -7.12 16.54
CA LYS A 218 19.33 -6.26 16.06
C LYS A 218 18.95 -4.77 16.13
N ALA A 219 17.75 -4.40 15.72
CA ALA A 219 17.27 -3.01 15.71
C ALA A 219 17.05 -2.43 17.13
N ARG A 220 16.98 -3.27 18.17
CA ARG A 220 16.87 -2.86 19.58
C ARG A 220 18.23 -2.56 20.22
N LEU A 221 19.33 -3.04 19.64
CA LEU A 221 20.70 -2.89 20.16
C LEU A 221 21.44 -1.65 19.62
N THR A 222 20.77 -0.81 18.82
CA THR A 222 21.33 0.37 18.13
C THR A 222 20.54 1.64 18.39
#